data_AF-A0A3D5SCV4-F1
#
_entry.id   AF-A0A3D5SCV4-F1
#
_cell.length_a   1.000
_cell.length_b   1.000
_cell.length_c   1.000
_cell.angle_alpha   90.00
_cell.angle_beta   90.00
_cell.angle_gamma   90.00
#
_symmetry.space_group_name_H-M   'P 1'
#
loop_
_entity.id
_entity.type
_entity.pdbx_description
1 polymer ?
#
loop_
_entity_poly.entity_id
_entity_poly.type
_entity_poly.pdbx_seq_one_letter_code
_entity_poly.pdbx_strand_id
1 'polypeptide(L)'
;SPWTLNYQYKTAKFEGYLDGTKSLSFDDVLGPPSSGSGKTFPVVPTTITQTAHIFTAGYQLNEQWQGYISVPYIQQKTDHIALKPGYETFTIETDGFGDAVISASYTLNSESWVLSLGVSLPTGSIDEQGDTPRDTGNQQVPYTMQLGSGTYDFPVELSYQNSSEPNLSFNASATIRTGTNDRDYRLGNNYSLSGRYKVDLSSRLQSYAGLTLQYSDSIHGQDDSLLLGDPPTLYPASITNPDLYG
;
A
#
# COMPACT_ATOMS: atom_id res chain seq x y z
N SER A 1 -7.65 -17.54 27.19
CA SER A 1 -8.84 -16.95 26.55
C SER A 1 -8.76 -17.25 25.07
N PRO A 2 -9.83 -17.65 24.38
CA PRO A 2 -9.82 -17.86 22.92
C PRO A 2 -9.71 -16.55 22.13
N TRP A 3 -9.90 -15.40 22.79
CA TRP A 3 -9.78 -14.09 22.18
C TRP A 3 -8.34 -13.59 22.15
N THR A 4 -7.95 -12.98 21.03
CA THR A 4 -6.70 -12.24 20.86
C THR A 4 -7.04 -10.82 20.44
N LEU A 5 -6.42 -9.82 21.07
CA LEU A 5 -6.50 -8.43 20.64
C LEU A 5 -5.10 -7.98 20.28
N ASN A 6 -4.95 -7.41 19.09
CA ASN A 6 -3.68 -6.91 18.59
C ASN A 6 -3.83 -5.48 18.11
N TYR A 7 -2.82 -4.67 18.41
CA TYR A 7 -2.67 -3.33 17.89
C TYR A 7 -1.29 -3.23 17.25
N GLN A 8 -1.25 -2.79 16.00
CA GLN A 8 -0.01 -2.53 15.28
C GLN A 8 0.06 -1.07 14.88
N TYR A 9 1.23 -0.47 15.12
CA TYR A 9 1.58 0.82 14.59
C TYR A 9 2.62 0.62 13.49
N LYS A 10 2.32 1.09 12.29
CA LYS A 10 3.25 1.07 11.16
C LYS A 10 3.50 2.50 10.70
N THR A 11 4.74 2.78 10.34
CA THR A 11 5.11 4.05 9.72
C THR A 11 6.08 3.78 8.58
N ALA A 12 5.92 4.51 7.49
CA ALA A 12 6.79 4.48 6.34
C ALA A 12 7.07 5.91 5.88
N LYS A 13 8.31 6.16 5.47
CA LYS A 13 8.73 7.41 4.86
C LYS A 13 9.44 7.08 3.55
N PHE A 14 8.95 7.64 2.45
CA PHE A 14 9.55 7.51 1.13
C PHE A 14 10.11 8.88 0.71
N GLU A 15 11.34 8.88 0.24
CA GLU A 15 12.06 10.07 -0.22
C GLU A 15 12.80 9.75 -1.53
N GLY A 16 13.01 10.78 -2.34
CA GLY A 16 13.67 10.66 -3.63
C GLY A 16 12.72 10.23 -4.74
N TYR A 17 13.27 10.07 -5.94
CA TYR A 17 12.50 9.74 -7.14
C TYR A 17 13.25 8.70 -7.96
N LEU A 18 12.56 7.63 -8.35
CA LEU A 18 13.14 6.52 -9.11
C LEU A 18 12.42 6.35 -10.46
N ASP A 19 13.18 6.04 -11.49
CA ASP A 19 12.71 5.47 -12.76
C ASP A 19 13.29 4.05 -12.87
N GLY A 20 12.45 3.06 -12.53
CA GLY A 20 12.90 1.69 -12.27
C GLY A 20 13.91 1.65 -11.12
N THR A 21 15.17 1.33 -11.41
CA THR A 21 16.26 1.30 -10.41
C THR A 21 17.14 2.55 -10.44
N LYS A 22 16.88 3.48 -11.36
CA LYS A 22 17.69 4.69 -11.52
C LYS A 22 17.15 5.82 -10.66
N SER A 23 18.00 6.38 -9.80
CA SER A 23 17.69 7.60 -9.06
C SER A 23 17.75 8.83 -9.96
N LEU A 24 16.73 9.68 -9.86
CA LEU A 24 16.59 10.93 -10.58
C LEU A 24 16.50 12.10 -9.59
N SER A 25 17.03 13.25 -9.98
CA SER A 25 16.80 14.48 -9.21
C SER A 25 15.40 15.02 -9.49
N PHE A 26 14.86 15.84 -8.58
CA PHE A 26 13.56 16.47 -8.81
C PHE A 26 13.58 17.41 -10.02
N ASP A 27 14.71 18.04 -10.33
CA ASP A 27 14.88 18.89 -11.53
C ASP A 27 14.83 18.07 -12.83
N ASP A 28 15.19 16.79 -12.80
CA ASP A 28 15.11 15.90 -13.98
C ASP A 28 13.66 15.53 -14.33
N VAL A 29 12.75 15.59 -13.34
CA VAL A 29 11.37 15.12 -13.47
C VAL A 29 10.33 16.23 -13.33
N LEU A 30 10.69 17.40 -12.82
CA LEU A 30 9.82 18.58 -12.78
C LEU A 30 9.83 19.27 -14.14
N GLY A 31 8.69 19.32 -14.82
CA GLY A 31 8.60 19.91 -16.15
C GLY A 31 7.18 19.98 -16.69
N PRO A 32 6.95 20.60 -17.85
CA PRO A 32 5.65 20.55 -18.49
C PRO A 32 5.25 19.09 -18.73
N PRO A 33 3.93 18.79 -18.69
CA PRO A 33 3.45 17.42 -18.86
C PRO A 33 3.89 16.90 -20.23
N SER A 34 4.62 15.77 -20.23
CA SER A 34 5.01 15.07 -21.45
C SER A 34 3.96 14.03 -21.80
N SER A 35 3.59 13.91 -23.08
CA SER A 35 2.58 12.94 -23.53
C SER A 35 3.02 11.49 -23.27
N GLY A 36 2.08 10.61 -22.88
CA GLY A 36 2.33 9.18 -22.68
C GLY A 36 2.88 8.86 -21.29
N SER A 37 3.89 7.99 -21.20
CA SER A 37 4.42 7.50 -19.91
C SER A 37 5.21 8.54 -19.11
N GLY A 38 5.33 9.78 -19.60
CA GLY A 38 5.83 10.96 -18.88
C GLY A 38 7.24 10.84 -18.29
N LYS A 39 8.24 11.50 -18.87
CA LYS A 39 9.54 11.69 -18.18
C LYS A 39 9.52 12.86 -17.20
N THR A 40 8.62 13.81 -17.44
CA THR A 40 8.46 15.02 -16.63
C THR A 40 7.00 15.28 -16.30
N PHE A 41 6.76 15.80 -15.11
CA PHE A 41 5.47 16.11 -14.53
C PHE A 41 5.44 17.55 -14.00
N PRO A 42 4.32 18.28 -14.15
CA PRO A 42 4.19 19.63 -13.61
C PRO A 42 4.06 19.66 -12.08
N VAL A 43 3.76 18.50 -11.47
CA VAL A 43 3.70 18.26 -10.02
C VAL A 43 4.52 17.03 -9.70
N VAL A 44 5.42 17.13 -8.72
CA VAL A 44 6.31 16.05 -8.30
C VAL A 44 6.17 15.83 -6.79
N PRO A 45 5.78 14.62 -6.33
CA PRO A 45 5.85 14.27 -4.92
C PRO A 45 7.31 14.13 -4.48
N THR A 46 7.62 14.65 -3.30
CA THR A 46 9.01 14.70 -2.77
C THR A 46 9.20 13.80 -1.56
N THR A 47 8.33 13.93 -0.56
CA THR A 47 8.36 13.13 0.66
C THR A 47 6.96 12.60 0.93
N ILE A 48 6.84 11.28 1.02
CA ILE A 48 5.59 10.60 1.39
C ILE A 48 5.78 10.03 2.79
N THR A 49 4.94 10.44 3.72
CA THR A 49 4.86 9.86 5.07
C THR A 49 3.52 9.17 5.22
N GLN A 50 3.56 7.90 5.62
CA GLN A 50 2.38 7.10 5.89
C GLN A 50 2.46 6.54 7.29
N THR A 51 1.34 6.60 8.00
CA THR A 51 1.17 6.03 9.32
C THR A 51 -0.11 5.21 9.35
N ALA A 52 -0.08 4.03 9.96
CA ALA A 52 -1.23 3.17 10.10
C ALA A 52 -1.35 2.62 11.52
N HIS A 53 -2.54 2.77 12.09
CA HIS A 53 -2.99 2.15 13.34
C HIS A 53 -3.90 0.98 12.98
N ILE A 54 -3.43 -0.26 13.15
CA ILE A 54 -4.18 -1.46 12.77
C ILE A 54 -4.70 -2.12 14.04
N PHE A 55 -6.02 -2.19 14.16
CA PHE A 55 -6.70 -2.86 15.26
C PHE A 55 -7.21 -4.21 14.77
N THR A 56 -6.79 -5.29 15.42
CA THR A 56 -7.19 -6.65 15.06
C THR A 56 -7.80 -7.36 16.27
N ALA A 57 -9.00 -7.90 16.09
CA ALA A 57 -9.63 -8.83 17.02
C ALA A 57 -9.61 -10.23 16.40
N GLY A 58 -9.09 -11.20 17.15
CA GLY A 58 -9.03 -12.59 16.75
C GLY A 58 -9.79 -13.50 17.71
N TYR A 59 -10.33 -14.59 17.20
CA TYR A 59 -10.99 -15.64 17.98
C TYR A 59 -10.52 -17.02 17.52
N GLN A 60 -9.99 -17.80 18.45
CA GLN A 60 -9.60 -19.19 18.24
C GLN A 60 -10.85 -20.07 18.29
N LEU A 61 -11.23 -20.62 17.14
CA LEU A 61 -12.38 -21.52 16.98
C LEU A 61 -12.04 -22.92 17.49
N ASN A 62 -10.82 -23.40 17.22
CA ASN A 62 -10.25 -24.64 17.74
C ASN A 62 -8.71 -24.61 17.63
N GLU A 63 -8.03 -25.74 17.83
CA GLU A 63 -6.56 -25.83 17.74
C GLU A 63 -5.99 -25.46 16.37
N GLN A 64 -6.78 -25.57 15.29
CA GLN A 64 -6.33 -25.34 13.92
C GLN A 64 -6.89 -24.08 13.30
N TRP A 65 -8.08 -23.64 13.70
CA TRP A 65 -8.80 -22.52 13.09
C TRP A 65 -8.82 -21.29 13.99
N GLN A 66 -8.42 -20.15 13.42
CA GLN A 66 -8.55 -18.84 14.03
C GLN A 66 -9.18 -17.85 13.05
N GLY A 67 -10.17 -17.07 13.49
CA GLY A 67 -10.77 -15.99 12.71
C GLY A 67 -10.29 -14.64 13.19
N TYR A 68 -10.23 -13.65 12.29
CA TYR A 68 -9.81 -12.28 12.59
C TYR A 68 -10.70 -11.25 11.91
N ILE A 69 -10.83 -10.10 12.56
CA ILE A 69 -11.35 -8.86 11.99
C ILE A 69 -10.28 -7.80 12.23
N SER A 70 -9.83 -7.14 11.17
CA SER A 70 -8.82 -6.08 11.22
C SER A 70 -9.37 -4.79 10.61
N VAL A 71 -9.14 -3.67 11.29
CA VAL A 71 -9.55 -2.34 10.83
C VAL A 71 -8.34 -1.40 10.93
N PRO A 72 -7.84 -0.86 9.81
CA PRO A 72 -6.78 0.13 9.82
C PRO A 72 -7.35 1.54 9.91
N TYR A 73 -6.73 2.41 10.70
CA TYR A 73 -6.84 3.86 10.59
C TYR A 73 -5.53 4.39 10.01
N ILE A 74 -5.60 5.02 8.84
CA ILE A 74 -4.47 5.40 8.00
C ILE A 74 -4.37 6.92 8.01
N GLN A 75 -3.15 7.44 8.07
CA GLN A 75 -2.83 8.85 7.91
C GLN A 75 -1.72 8.95 6.87
N GLN A 76 -1.92 9.82 5.88
CA GLN A 76 -0.99 10.00 4.79
C GLN A 76 -0.70 11.48 4.62
N LYS A 77 0.56 11.80 4.39
CA LYS A 77 1.04 13.14 4.13
C LYS A 77 2.04 13.08 2.99
N THR A 78 1.80 13.83 1.93
CA THR A 78 2.74 13.95 0.82
C THR A 78 3.07 15.39 0.55
N ASP A 79 4.36 15.72 0.61
CA ASP A 79 4.90 17.03 0.23
C ASP A 79 5.23 17.03 -1.26
N HIS A 80 4.94 18.14 -1.93
CA HIS A 80 5.08 18.28 -3.38
C HIS A 80 5.81 19.56 -3.75
N ILE A 81 6.42 19.53 -4.93
CA ILE A 81 6.82 20.72 -5.67
C ILE A 81 6.03 20.81 -6.98
N ALA A 82 5.75 22.02 -7.45
CA ALA A 82 5.03 22.21 -8.71
C ALA A 82 5.49 23.45 -9.50
N LEU A 83 5.17 23.44 -10.80
CA LEU A 83 5.44 24.57 -11.70
C LEU A 83 4.42 25.72 -11.58
N LYS A 84 3.28 25.50 -10.94
CA LYS A 84 2.19 26.49 -10.86
C LYS A 84 2.57 27.59 -9.86
N PRO A 85 2.62 28.87 -10.27
CA PRO A 85 2.87 29.98 -9.35
C PRO A 85 1.84 30.02 -8.22
N GLY A 86 2.30 30.23 -6.99
CA GLY A 86 1.49 30.16 -5.77
C GLY A 86 1.25 28.75 -5.24
N TYR A 87 1.77 27.71 -5.91
CA TYR A 87 1.74 26.30 -5.49
C TYR A 87 3.14 25.66 -5.61
N GLU A 88 4.20 26.47 -5.58
CA GLU A 88 5.58 26.01 -5.78
C GLU A 88 5.96 24.88 -4.81
N THR A 89 5.43 24.95 -3.57
CA THR A 89 5.43 23.85 -2.61
C THR A 89 4.06 23.72 -1.96
N PHE A 90 3.54 22.51 -1.86
CA PHE A 90 2.27 22.25 -1.18
C PHE A 90 2.24 20.84 -0.59
N THR A 91 1.33 20.60 0.34
CA THR A 91 1.18 19.31 1.03
C THR A 91 -0.25 18.82 0.88
N ILE A 92 -0.40 17.53 0.60
CA ILE A 92 -1.69 16.83 0.66
C ILE A 92 -1.69 15.95 1.90
N GLU A 93 -2.76 16.01 2.69
CA GLU A 93 -2.97 15.17 3.87
C GLU A 93 -4.33 14.48 3.77
N THR A 94 -4.38 13.20 4.10
CA THR A 94 -5.61 12.40 4.19
C THR A 94 -5.55 11.51 5.42
N ASP A 95 -6.70 11.31 6.07
CA ASP A 95 -6.81 10.40 7.20
C ASP A 95 -8.19 9.79 7.32
N GLY A 96 -8.24 8.58 7.87
CA GLY A 96 -9.48 7.89 8.13
C GLY A 96 -9.32 6.40 8.23
N PHE A 97 -10.45 5.71 8.37
CA PHE A 97 -10.46 4.26 8.33
C PHE A 97 -10.25 3.77 6.91
N GLY A 98 -9.36 2.78 6.75
CA GLY A 98 -9.19 2.07 5.49
C GLY A 98 -10.14 0.87 5.38
N ASP A 99 -9.81 -0.02 4.45
CA ASP A 99 -10.60 -1.23 4.20
C ASP A 99 -10.53 -2.20 5.38
N ALA A 100 -11.69 -2.61 5.87
CA ALA A 100 -11.82 -3.60 6.92
C ALA A 100 -11.60 -5.01 6.34
N VAL A 101 -10.78 -5.82 7.01
CA VAL A 101 -10.44 -7.18 6.56
C VAL A 101 -11.02 -8.20 7.52
N ILE A 102 -11.78 -9.15 6.98
CA ILE A 102 -12.21 -10.36 7.70
C ILE A 102 -11.39 -11.53 7.16
N SER A 103 -10.73 -12.27 8.02
CA SER A 103 -9.90 -13.40 7.60
C SER A 103 -10.05 -14.61 8.52
N ALA A 104 -9.65 -15.77 8.00
CA ALA A 104 -9.52 -17.00 8.74
C ALA A 104 -8.18 -17.65 8.41
N SER A 105 -7.53 -18.19 9.43
CA SER A 105 -6.29 -18.93 9.32
C SER A 105 -6.50 -20.38 9.73
N TYR A 106 -5.84 -21.27 9.00
CA TYR A 106 -5.80 -22.69 9.25
C TYR A 106 -4.37 -23.17 9.41
N THR A 107 -4.07 -23.74 10.58
CA THR A 107 -2.77 -24.32 10.90
C THR A 107 -2.68 -25.75 10.36
N LEU A 108 -1.78 -25.96 9.39
CA LEU A 108 -1.45 -27.29 8.85
C LEU A 108 -0.31 -27.93 9.65
N ASN A 109 -0.38 -29.25 9.85
CA ASN A 109 0.68 -30.16 10.35
C ASN A 109 1.64 -29.61 11.43
N SER A 110 1.63 -30.18 12.63
CA SER A 110 2.62 -29.89 13.70
C SER A 110 2.89 -28.39 13.93
N GLU A 111 1.86 -27.56 13.73
CA GLU A 111 1.86 -26.10 13.96
C GLU A 111 2.83 -25.26 13.14
N SER A 112 3.48 -25.85 12.13
CA SER A 112 4.56 -25.15 11.42
C SER A 112 4.09 -24.35 10.21
N TRP A 113 2.99 -24.73 9.57
CA TRP A 113 2.43 -24.03 8.40
C TRP A 113 1.07 -23.42 8.73
N VAL A 114 0.83 -22.19 8.30
CA VAL A 114 -0.46 -21.52 8.45
C VAL A 114 -0.89 -20.93 7.12
N LEU A 115 -2.07 -21.33 6.65
CA LEU A 115 -2.74 -20.74 5.49
C LEU A 115 -3.81 -19.77 5.99
N SER A 116 -3.74 -18.52 5.57
CA SER A 116 -4.71 -17.48 5.87
C SER A 116 -5.42 -17.04 4.59
N LEU A 117 -6.73 -16.91 4.66
CA LEU A 117 -7.58 -16.40 3.59
C LEU A 117 -8.46 -15.30 4.16
N GLY A 118 -8.68 -14.23 3.42
CA GLY A 118 -9.56 -13.16 3.85
C GLY A 118 -10.30 -12.48 2.73
N VAL A 119 -11.17 -11.57 3.15
CA VAL A 119 -11.94 -10.65 2.31
C VAL A 119 -11.73 -9.25 2.90
N SER A 120 -11.22 -8.36 2.07
CA SER A 120 -11.17 -6.93 2.31
C SER A 120 -12.47 -6.31 1.82
N LEU A 121 -13.12 -5.55 2.68
CA LEU A 121 -14.35 -4.83 2.40
C LEU A 121 -13.99 -3.38 2.00
N PRO A 122 -14.59 -2.83 0.94
CA PRO A 122 -14.31 -1.47 0.47
C PRO A 122 -14.97 -0.42 1.39
N THR A 123 -14.47 -0.33 2.62
CA THR A 123 -14.98 0.60 3.64
C THR A 123 -14.13 1.86 3.72
N GLY A 124 -12.89 1.82 3.22
CA GLY A 124 -12.04 2.99 3.14
C GLY A 124 -12.48 3.91 2.01
N SER A 125 -12.33 5.21 2.24
CA SER A 125 -12.67 6.24 1.27
C SER A 125 -11.77 6.19 0.04
N ILE A 126 -12.39 6.36 -1.12
CA ILE A 126 -11.73 6.64 -2.41
C ILE A 126 -12.12 8.02 -2.95
N ASP A 127 -12.74 8.86 -2.11
CA ASP A 127 -13.22 10.20 -2.45
C ASP A 127 -12.45 11.28 -1.69
N GLU A 128 -11.22 10.96 -1.25
CA GLU A 128 -10.40 11.91 -0.53
C GLU A 128 -10.05 13.09 -1.44
N GLN A 129 -10.11 14.29 -0.86
CA GLN A 129 -9.86 15.54 -1.57
C GLN A 129 -8.87 16.42 -0.81
N GLY A 130 -8.10 17.20 -1.56
CA GLY A 130 -7.11 18.13 -1.03
C GLY A 130 -6.91 19.31 -1.98
N ASP A 131 -6.28 20.35 -1.46
CA ASP A 131 -5.93 21.53 -2.26
C ASP A 131 -4.77 21.17 -3.20
N THR A 132 -5.05 21.10 -4.51
CA THR A 132 -4.05 20.74 -5.51
C THR A 132 -3.89 21.85 -6.55
N PRO A 133 -2.74 21.90 -7.27
CA PRO A 133 -2.54 22.86 -8.35
C PRO A 133 -3.51 22.71 -9.53
N ARG A 134 -4.37 21.69 -9.57
CA ARG A 134 -5.20 21.34 -10.74
C ARG A 134 -6.35 22.30 -10.94
N ASP A 135 -7.02 22.71 -9.86
CA ASP A 135 -8.12 23.69 -9.90
C ASP A 135 -8.17 24.49 -8.58
N THR A 136 -9.17 25.33 -8.42
CA THR A 136 -9.49 26.05 -7.19
C THR A 136 -10.27 25.17 -6.21
N GLY A 137 -9.97 25.30 -4.92
CA GLY A 137 -10.64 24.53 -3.85
C GLY A 137 -10.01 23.16 -3.62
N ASN A 138 -10.78 22.22 -3.05
CA ASN A 138 -10.34 20.84 -2.87
C ASN A 138 -10.71 20.03 -4.12
N GLN A 139 -9.77 19.21 -4.60
CA GLN A 139 -9.99 18.25 -5.67
C GLN A 139 -9.57 16.86 -5.25
N GLN A 140 -10.02 15.86 -6.01
CA GLN A 140 -9.62 14.46 -5.83
C GLN A 140 -8.09 14.31 -5.67
N VAL A 141 -7.64 13.60 -4.65
CA VAL A 141 -6.21 13.35 -4.44
C VAL A 141 -5.74 12.09 -5.18
N PRO A 142 -4.43 11.94 -5.45
CA PRO A 142 -3.89 10.79 -6.17
C PRO A 142 -4.24 9.43 -5.52
N TYR A 143 -4.16 8.34 -6.29
CA TYR A 143 -4.50 6.99 -5.82
C TYR A 143 -3.76 6.59 -4.53
N THR A 144 -2.51 7.02 -4.37
CA THR A 144 -1.68 6.73 -3.19
C THR A 144 -2.13 7.45 -1.93
N MET A 145 -3.00 8.45 -2.06
CA MET A 145 -3.55 9.26 -0.98
C MET A 145 -4.99 8.83 -0.60
N GLN A 146 -5.55 7.84 -1.28
CA GLN A 146 -6.85 7.24 -0.94
C GLN A 146 -6.69 6.23 0.21
N LEU A 147 -7.74 6.11 1.03
CA LEU A 147 -7.71 5.30 2.26
C LEU A 147 -8.17 3.86 2.02
N GLY A 148 -8.98 3.63 0.98
CA GLY A 148 -9.47 2.32 0.57
C GLY A 148 -9.11 1.96 -0.87
N SER A 149 -9.44 0.73 -1.24
CA SER A 149 -9.33 0.24 -2.62
C SER A 149 -10.56 0.56 -3.48
N GLY A 150 -11.73 0.71 -2.83
CA GLY A 150 -13.02 0.78 -3.51
C GLY A 150 -13.48 -0.56 -4.11
N THR A 151 -12.76 -1.66 -3.87
CA THR A 151 -13.09 -2.99 -4.39
C THR A 151 -13.14 -4.06 -3.31
N TYR A 152 -13.75 -5.20 -3.64
CA TYR A 152 -13.55 -6.40 -2.84
C TYR A 152 -12.21 -7.04 -3.21
N ASP A 153 -11.35 -7.14 -2.21
CA ASP A 153 -10.02 -7.74 -2.35
C ASP A 153 -9.89 -9.01 -1.52
N PHE A 154 -9.06 -9.94 -1.96
CA PHE A 154 -8.90 -11.26 -1.36
C PHE A 154 -7.44 -11.47 -0.96
N PRO A 155 -7.07 -11.10 0.28
CA PRO A 155 -5.77 -11.44 0.83
C PRO A 155 -5.64 -12.96 1.05
N VAL A 156 -4.54 -13.52 0.56
CA VAL A 156 -4.13 -14.91 0.75
C VAL A 156 -2.71 -14.90 1.28
N GLU A 157 -2.44 -15.67 2.33
CA GLU A 157 -1.12 -15.75 2.93
C GLU A 157 -0.81 -17.19 3.33
N LEU A 158 0.38 -17.66 2.97
CA LEU A 158 0.95 -18.91 3.43
C LEU A 158 2.21 -18.58 4.22
N SER A 159 2.19 -18.91 5.51
CA SER A 159 3.35 -18.75 6.39
C SER A 159 3.85 -20.09 6.87
N TYR A 160 5.16 -20.16 7.07
CA TYR A 160 5.85 -21.27 7.70
C TYR A 160 6.74 -20.72 8.80
N GLN A 161 6.72 -21.36 9.96
CA GLN A 161 7.63 -21.06 11.05
C GLN A 161 8.09 -22.37 11.69
N ASN A 162 9.40 -22.56 11.73
CA ASN A 162 10.03 -23.59 12.52
C ASN A 162 10.73 -22.97 13.71
N SER A 163 10.32 -23.40 14.91
CA SER A 163 10.95 -22.97 16.17
C SER A 163 12.15 -23.84 16.59
N SER A 164 12.34 -24.98 15.93
CA SER A 164 13.49 -25.89 16.12
C SER A 164 14.60 -25.60 15.11
N GLU A 165 15.82 -26.05 15.37
CA GLU A 165 16.95 -25.93 14.43
C GLU A 165 16.68 -26.74 13.14
N PRO A 166 16.72 -26.13 11.94
CA PRO A 166 16.99 -24.72 11.66
C PRO A 166 15.78 -23.79 11.92
N ASN A 167 16.01 -22.71 12.69
CA ASN A 167 14.99 -21.71 13.01
C ASN A 167 14.75 -20.77 11.81
N LEU A 168 13.82 -21.19 10.96
CA LEU A 168 13.48 -20.54 9.70
C LEU A 168 12.01 -20.10 9.73
N SER A 169 11.76 -18.93 9.18
CA SER A 169 10.41 -18.47 8.85
C SER A 169 10.34 -18.09 7.38
N PHE A 170 9.20 -18.36 6.77
CA PHE A 170 8.88 -18.06 5.39
C PHE A 170 7.46 -17.54 5.32
N ASN A 171 7.22 -16.60 4.42
CA ASN A 171 5.91 -16.02 4.20
C ASN A 171 5.74 -15.72 2.71
N ALA A 172 4.65 -16.19 2.13
CA ALA A 172 4.20 -15.82 0.80
C ALA A 172 2.79 -15.24 0.94
N SER A 173 2.57 -14.04 0.42
CA SER A 173 1.26 -13.40 0.44
C SER A 173 0.92 -12.78 -0.91
N ALA A 174 -0.38 -12.72 -1.18
CA ALA A 174 -0.95 -12.04 -2.33
C ALA A 174 -2.25 -11.34 -1.93
N THR A 175 -2.47 -10.14 -2.43
CA THR A 175 -3.77 -9.46 -2.35
C THR A 175 -4.35 -9.42 -3.76
N ILE A 176 -5.33 -10.29 -4.01
CA ILE A 176 -5.99 -10.38 -5.32
C ILE A 176 -7.19 -9.46 -5.32
N ARG A 177 -7.17 -8.46 -6.19
CA ARG A 177 -8.25 -7.46 -6.28
C ARG A 177 -9.21 -7.82 -7.40
N THR A 178 -10.49 -7.56 -7.24
CA THR A 178 -11.49 -7.88 -8.28
C THR A 178 -12.47 -6.75 -8.52
N GLY A 179 -13.03 -6.69 -9.73
CA GLY A 179 -14.01 -5.67 -10.11
C GLY A 179 -13.39 -4.33 -10.52
N THR A 180 -14.21 -3.29 -10.44
CA THR A 180 -13.87 -1.89 -10.71
C THR A 180 -14.69 -1.07 -9.72
N ASN A 181 -14.09 -0.04 -9.12
CA ASN A 181 -14.80 0.85 -8.20
C ASN A 181 -15.65 1.87 -8.97
N ASP A 182 -16.38 2.72 -8.25
CA ASP A 182 -17.26 3.75 -8.82
C ASP A 182 -16.51 4.97 -9.39
N ARG A 183 -15.17 4.94 -9.35
CA ARG A 183 -14.27 5.90 -10.01
C ARG A 183 -13.51 5.27 -11.19
N ASP A 184 -14.05 4.18 -11.73
CA ASP A 184 -13.59 3.51 -12.95
C ASP A 184 -12.15 2.94 -12.92
N TYR A 185 -11.63 2.64 -11.72
CA TYR A 185 -10.34 1.97 -11.56
C TYR A 185 -10.37 0.77 -10.59
N ARG A 186 -9.28 -0.01 -10.60
CA ARG A 186 -8.96 -1.03 -9.61
C ARG A 186 -7.46 -1.01 -9.35
N LEU A 187 -7.05 -1.00 -8.09
CA LEU A 187 -5.65 -1.13 -7.73
C LEU A 187 -5.04 -2.44 -8.24
N GLY A 188 -3.75 -2.46 -8.56
CA GLY A 188 -3.06 -3.68 -8.96
C GLY A 188 -3.04 -4.73 -7.85
N ASN A 189 -2.84 -6.00 -8.20
CA ASN A 189 -2.60 -7.02 -7.18
C ASN A 189 -1.23 -6.80 -6.55
N ASN A 190 -1.09 -7.12 -5.26
CA ASN A 190 0.22 -7.11 -4.60
C ASN A 190 0.66 -8.53 -4.29
N TYR A 191 1.95 -8.78 -4.37
CA TYR A 191 2.59 -10.05 -4.04
C TYR A 191 3.80 -9.78 -3.14
N SER A 192 3.96 -10.58 -2.10
CA SER A 192 5.16 -10.52 -1.25
C SER A 192 5.67 -11.91 -0.93
N LEU A 193 7.00 -12.04 -0.97
CA LEU A 193 7.72 -13.22 -0.53
C LEU A 193 8.76 -12.77 0.48
N SER A 194 8.75 -13.34 1.67
CA SER A 194 9.79 -13.09 2.66
C SER A 194 10.29 -14.38 3.30
N GLY A 195 11.56 -14.38 3.65
CA GLY A 195 12.20 -15.46 4.38
C GLY A 195 13.13 -14.86 5.41
N ARG A 196 13.15 -15.44 6.61
CA ARG A 196 14.07 -15.05 7.67
C ARG A 196 14.65 -16.28 8.32
N TYR A 197 15.97 -16.35 8.33
CA TYR A 197 16.76 -17.39 8.96
C TYR A 197 17.38 -16.84 10.24
N LYS A 198 17.20 -17.53 11.36
CA LYS A 198 17.81 -17.19 12.63
C LYS A 198 19.04 -18.09 12.85
N VAL A 199 20.13 -17.46 13.25
CA VAL A 199 21.43 -18.08 13.53
C VAL A 199 21.72 -17.98 15.02
N ASP A 200 21.82 -19.11 15.69
CA ASP A 200 22.24 -19.17 17.08
C ASP A 200 23.78 -19.15 17.14
N LEU A 201 24.35 -17.96 17.43
CA LEU A 201 25.81 -17.77 17.54
C LEU A 201 26.34 -18.25 18.90
N SER A 202 25.52 -18.19 19.95
CA SER A 202 25.80 -18.76 21.27
C SER A 202 24.49 -18.91 22.06
N SER A 203 24.56 -19.49 23.27
CA SER A 203 23.41 -19.59 24.18
C SER A 203 22.82 -18.24 24.64
N ARG A 204 23.50 -17.12 24.34
CA ARG A 204 23.05 -15.76 24.69
C ARG A 204 22.93 -14.82 23.49
N LEU A 205 23.39 -15.24 22.31
CA LEU A 205 23.44 -14.39 21.12
C LEU A 205 22.80 -15.12 19.95
N GLN A 206 21.71 -14.54 19.48
CA GLN A 206 20.96 -15.02 18.32
C GLN A 206 20.92 -13.87 17.31
N SER A 207 21.30 -14.16 16.08
CA SER A 207 21.25 -13.23 14.95
C SER A 207 20.18 -13.69 13.97
N TYR A 208 19.74 -12.82 13.06
CA TYR A 208 18.86 -13.21 11.98
C TYR A 208 19.26 -12.52 10.69
N ALA A 209 19.03 -13.18 9.57
CA ALA A 209 19.13 -12.63 8.24
C ALA A 209 17.78 -12.83 7.55
N GLY A 210 17.29 -11.81 6.85
CA GLY A 210 16.02 -11.90 6.13
C GLY A 210 16.06 -11.20 4.79
N LEU A 211 15.26 -11.71 3.86
CA LEU A 211 15.03 -11.15 2.54
C LEU A 211 13.53 -10.96 2.35
N THR A 212 13.13 -9.86 1.75
CA THR A 212 11.74 -9.59 1.37
C THR A 212 11.74 -9.11 -0.08
N LEU A 213 10.90 -9.73 -0.89
CA LEU A 213 10.59 -9.36 -2.27
C LEU A 213 9.13 -8.92 -2.29
N GLN A 214 8.87 -7.79 -2.95
CA GLN A 214 7.54 -7.24 -3.11
C GLN A 214 7.35 -6.84 -4.57
N TYR A 215 6.16 -7.06 -5.08
CA TYR A 215 5.77 -6.68 -6.43
C TYR A 215 4.30 -6.25 -6.44
N SER A 216 4.01 -5.20 -7.18
CA SER A 216 2.66 -4.64 -7.33
C SER A 216 2.37 -4.53 -8.82
N ASP A 217 1.21 -5.01 -9.25
CA ASP A 217 0.72 -4.75 -10.61
C ASP A 217 0.35 -3.26 -10.75
N SER A 218 0.28 -2.77 -11.98
CA SER A 218 -0.27 -1.45 -12.26
C SER A 218 -1.77 -1.36 -11.96
N ILE A 219 -2.26 -0.13 -11.80
CA ILE A 219 -3.70 0.13 -11.68
C ILE A 219 -4.38 -0.20 -13.01
N HIS A 220 -5.55 -0.83 -12.94
CA HIS A 220 -6.38 -1.12 -14.10
C HIS A 220 -7.51 -0.09 -14.19
N GLY A 221 -7.72 0.51 -15.35
CA GLY A 221 -8.65 1.63 -15.51
C GLY A 221 -8.01 2.94 -15.03
N GLN A 222 -8.82 3.98 -14.86
CA GLN A 222 -8.35 5.30 -14.47
C GLN A 222 -9.48 6.13 -13.89
N ASP A 223 -9.15 7.02 -12.96
CA ASP A 223 -10.03 8.10 -12.50
C ASP A 223 -9.77 9.35 -13.35
N ASP A 224 -10.70 9.65 -14.26
CA ASP A 224 -10.63 10.81 -15.15
C ASP A 224 -10.57 12.15 -14.41
N SER A 225 -11.05 12.20 -13.16
CA SER A 225 -10.98 13.40 -12.33
C SER A 225 -9.57 13.74 -11.87
N LEU A 226 -8.57 12.87 -12.09
CA LEU A 226 -7.16 13.12 -11.80
C LEU A 226 -6.39 13.72 -13.00
N LEU A 227 -6.98 13.70 -14.20
CA LEU A 227 -6.35 14.15 -15.43
C LEU A 227 -6.36 15.69 -15.57
N LEU A 228 -5.49 16.19 -16.43
CA LEU A 228 -5.42 17.57 -16.92
C LEU A 228 -5.69 17.64 -18.42
N GLY A 229 -6.11 18.82 -18.87
CA GLY A 229 -6.32 19.16 -20.27
C GLY A 229 -7.80 19.20 -20.68
N ASP A 230 -8.04 19.72 -21.87
CA ASP A 230 -9.35 19.70 -22.54
C ASP A 230 -9.14 19.20 -23.99
N PRO A 231 -9.40 17.91 -24.28
CA PRO A 231 -9.93 16.89 -23.38
C PRO A 231 -8.90 16.39 -22.33
N PRO A 232 -9.36 15.88 -21.18
CA PRO A 232 -8.51 15.41 -20.08
C PRO A 232 -7.71 14.18 -20.50
N THR A 233 -6.40 14.33 -20.68
CA THR A 233 -5.53 13.27 -21.25
C THR A 233 -4.14 13.22 -20.61
N LEU A 234 -3.81 14.18 -19.74
CA LEU A 234 -2.46 14.33 -19.19
C LEU A 234 -2.46 14.06 -17.69
N TYR A 235 -1.50 13.27 -17.23
CA TYR A 235 -1.28 13.05 -15.80
C TYR A 235 -0.45 14.20 -15.20
N PRO A 236 -0.96 14.92 -14.18
CA PRO A 236 -0.23 16.03 -13.54
C PRO A 236 0.97 15.56 -12.71
N ALA A 237 0.95 14.32 -12.22
CA ALA A 237 2.00 13.72 -11.40
C ALA A 237 2.11 12.22 -11.70
N SER A 238 3.27 11.62 -11.43
CA SER A 238 3.46 10.17 -11.59
C SER A 238 2.50 9.35 -10.73
N ILE A 239 2.25 9.78 -9.49
CA ILE A 239 1.31 9.14 -8.55
C ILE A 239 -0.17 9.21 -8.98
N THR A 240 -0.48 9.95 -10.04
CA THR A 240 -1.82 9.97 -10.68
C THR A 240 -1.89 9.11 -11.94
N ASN A 241 -0.77 8.56 -12.42
CA ASN A 241 -0.73 7.72 -13.61
C ASN A 241 -0.86 6.22 -13.23
N PRO A 242 -1.92 5.52 -13.67
CA PRO A 242 -2.13 4.10 -13.41
C PRO A 242 -0.94 3.19 -13.76
N ASP A 243 -0.23 3.51 -14.85
CA ASP A 243 0.89 2.71 -15.37
C ASP A 243 2.17 2.87 -14.55
N LEU A 244 2.26 3.90 -13.71
CA LEU A 244 3.41 4.18 -12.85
C LEU A 244 3.16 3.80 -11.39
N TYR A 245 2.04 3.12 -11.11
CA TYR A 245 1.74 2.57 -9.80
C TYR A 245 2.51 1.28 -9.55
N GLY A 246 3.13 1.16 -8.38
CA GLY A 246 3.81 -0.05 -7.91
C GLY A 246 5.24 0.19 -7.47
#